data_AF-A0A060CEG3-F1
#
_entry.id   AF-A0A060CEG3-F1
#
_cell.length_a   1.000
_cell.length_b   1.000
_cell.length_c   1.000
_cell.angle_alpha   90.00
_cell.angle_beta   90.00
_cell.angle_gamma   90.00
#
_symmetry.space_group_name_H-M   'P 1'
#
loop_
_entity.id
_entity.type
_entity.pdbx_description
1 polymer ?
#
loop_
_entity_poly.entity_id
_entity_poly.type
_entity_poly.pdbx_seq_one_letter_code
_entity_poly.pdbx_strand_id
1 'polypeptide(L)' 'MALNTRAENRQSNMCTLSALKECVLGIAPTEWQRIQHPPEFLHKIHTLHDGIDTQFFAPGE' A
#
# COMPACT_ATOMS: atom_id res chain seq x y z
N MET A 1 14.33 23.64 -3.24
CA MET A 1 13.70 22.35 -3.63
C MET A 1 14.27 21.29 -2.69
N ALA A 2 13.59 20.71 -1.71
CA ALA A 2 12.17 20.42 -1.57
C ALA A 2 11.74 20.64 -0.11
N LEU A 3 11.06 21.76 0.15
CA LEU A 3 10.20 21.96 1.32
C LEU A 3 8.76 21.97 0.80
N ASN A 4 8.37 20.94 0.03
CA ASN A 4 6.94 20.66 -0.13
C ASN A 4 6.47 20.21 1.25
N THR A 5 5.88 21.20 1.91
CA THR A 5 5.57 21.23 3.32
C THR A 5 4.56 20.13 3.63
N ARG A 6 4.63 19.54 4.82
CA ARG A 6 3.80 18.39 5.26
C ARG A 6 2.31 18.45 4.87
N ALA A 7 1.75 19.65 4.69
CA ALA A 7 0.39 19.87 4.21
C ALA A 7 0.14 19.31 2.79
N GLU A 8 1.09 19.48 1.87
CA GLU A 8 0.96 19.00 0.48
C GLU A 8 1.01 17.47 0.42
N ASN A 9 1.93 16.86 1.17
CA ASN A 9 1.99 15.40 1.29
C ASN A 9 0.70 14.83 1.91
N ARG A 10 0.13 15.53 2.91
CA ARG A 10 -1.18 15.17 3.47
C ARG A 10 -2.27 15.24 2.40
N GLN A 11 -2.29 16.31 1.61
CA GLN A 11 -3.26 16.51 0.55
C GLN A 11 -3.17 15.40 -0.50
N SER A 12 -1.98 15.03 -0.95
CA SER A 12 -1.76 13.94 -1.90
C SER A 12 -2.24 12.58 -1.37
N ASN A 13 -2.14 12.37 -0.06
CA ASN A 13 -2.56 11.12 0.58
C ASN A 13 -4.06 11.06 0.92
N MET A 14 -4.83 12.15 0.73
CA MET A 14 -6.24 12.21 1.14
C MET A 14 -7.11 11.14 0.50
N CYS A 15 -6.89 10.83 -0.79
CA CYS A 15 -7.68 9.80 -1.49
C CYS A 15 -7.49 8.42 -0.83
N THR A 16 -6.23 8.03 -0.60
CA THR A 16 -5.87 6.78 0.08
C THR A 16 -6.43 6.73 1.50
N LEU A 17 -6.31 7.82 2.26
CA LEU A 17 -6.83 7.90 3.62
C LEU A 17 -8.37 7.80 3.67
N SER A 18 -9.06 8.43 2.72
CA SER A 18 -10.51 8.29 2.58
C SER A 18 -10.90 6.85 2.25
N ALA A 19 -10.19 6.20 1.32
CA ALA A 19 -10.44 4.81 0.97
C ALA A 19 -10.22 3.87 2.17
N LEU A 20 -9.13 4.05 2.93
CA LEU A 20 -8.85 3.26 4.14
C LEU A 20 -9.91 3.46 5.24
N LYS A 21 -10.48 4.65 5.33
CA LYS A 21 -11.56 4.94 6.28
C LYS A 21 -12.83 4.17 5.91
N GLU A 22 -13.24 4.20 4.65
CA GLU A 22 -14.51 3.61 4.19
C GLU A 22 -14.41 2.11 3.89
N CYS A 23 -13.21 1.59 3.57
CA CYS A 23 -13.07 0.19 3.23
C CYS A 23 -13.29 -0.74 4.44
N VAL A 24 -13.77 -1.95 4.13
CA VAL A 24 -13.89 -3.06 5.07
C VAL A 24 -12.60 -3.87 5.12
N LEU A 25 -11.95 -4.07 3.96
CA LEU A 25 -10.75 -4.88 3.80
C LEU A 25 -9.78 -4.19 2.83
N GLY A 26 -8.54 -4.00 3.27
CA GLY A 26 -7.41 -3.58 2.45
C GLY A 26 -6.41 -4.70 2.25
N ILE A 27 -5.65 -4.66 1.16
CA ILE A 27 -4.61 -5.63 0.85
C ILE A 27 -3.31 -4.88 0.56
N ALA A 28 -2.20 -5.36 1.11
CA ALA A 28 -0.85 -4.91 0.79
C ALA A 28 0.01 -6.10 0.32
N PRO A 29 0.85 -5.97 -0.71
CA PRO A 29 1.64 -7.10 -1.21
C PRO A 29 2.71 -7.62 -0.25
N THR A 30 3.16 -6.79 0.69
CA THR A 30 4.20 -7.15 1.67
C THR A 30 3.90 -6.53 3.04
N GLU A 31 4.48 -7.09 4.10
CA GLU A 31 4.39 -6.49 5.43
C GLU A 31 5.05 -5.10 5.44
N TRP A 32 6.14 -4.93 4.69
CA TRP A 32 6.79 -3.62 4.58
C TRP A 32 5.87 -2.56 3.98
N GLN A 33 5.11 -2.88 2.93
CA GLN A 33 4.11 -1.96 2.37
C GLN A 33 2.97 -1.71 3.36
N ARG A 34 2.51 -2.76 4.06
CA ARG A 34 1.47 -2.64 5.08
C ARG A 34 1.85 -1.61 6.15
N ILE A 35 3.06 -1.67 6.70
CA ILE A 35 3.51 -0.75 7.76
C ILE A 35 3.78 0.70 7.29
N GLN A 36 3.71 1.00 5.98
CA GLN A 36 3.79 2.38 5.50
C GLN A 36 2.50 3.19 5.77
N HIS A 37 1.40 2.51 6.11
CA HIS A 37 0.13 3.15 6.42
C HIS A 37 0.04 3.56 7.90
N PRO A 38 -0.81 4.55 8.25
CA PRO A 38 -0.99 4.95 9.63
C PRO A 38 -1.44 3.79 10.54
N PRO A 39 -0.90 3.69 11.77
CA PRO A 39 -1.19 2.59 12.71
C PRO A 39 -2.68 2.29 12.91
N GLU A 40 -3.51 3.33 12.93
CA GLU A 40 -4.96 3.22 13.11
C GLU A 40 -5.66 2.44 12.01
N PHE A 41 -5.07 2.30 10.82
CA PHE A 41 -5.64 1.55 9.69
C PHE A 41 -5.02 0.17 9.50
N LEU A 42 -3.92 -0.17 10.19
CA LEU A 42 -3.20 -1.44 9.99
C LEU A 42 -4.06 -2.68 10.27
N HIS A 43 -5.07 -2.55 11.13
CA HIS A 43 -6.01 -3.64 11.44
C HIS A 43 -6.94 -3.99 10.27
N LYS A 44 -7.10 -3.10 9.27
CA LYS A 44 -7.91 -3.33 8.07
C LYS A 44 -7.11 -3.93 6.92
N ILE A 45 -5.78 -3.84 6.97
CA ILE A 45 -4.90 -4.17 5.85
C ILE A 45 -4.26 -5.53 6.10
N HIS A 46 -4.53 -6.47 5.20
CA HIS A 46 -3.93 -7.80 5.22
C HIS A 46 -2.80 -7.89 4.20
N THR A 47 -1.71 -8.53 4.60
CA THR A 47 -0.63 -8.82 3.66
C THR A 47 -0.97 -10.05 2.83
N LEU A 48 -0.96 -9.89 1.51
CA LEU A 48 -1.12 -10.98 0.54
C LEU A 48 -0.05 -10.83 -0.53
N HIS A 49 0.94 -11.72 -0.52
CA HIS A 49 2.04 -11.67 -1.47
C HIS A 49 1.56 -11.89 -2.90
N ASP A 50 1.80 -10.90 -3.77
CA ASP A 50 1.62 -11.10 -5.21
C ASP A 50 2.66 -12.10 -5.72
N GLY A 51 2.17 -13.10 -6.43
CA GLY A 51 2.99 -14.08 -7.13
C GLY A 51 3.26 -13.65 -8.57
N ILE A 52 4.19 -14.36 -9.22
CA ILE A 52 4.37 -14.32 -10.66
C ILE A 52 3.92 -15.65 -11.26
N ASP A 53 3.48 -15.63 -12.52
CA ASP A 53 3.25 -16.86 -13.27
C ASP A 53 4.59 -17.53 -13.55
N THR A 54 4.91 -18.59 -12.81
CA THR A 54 6.17 -19.32 -12.94
C THR A 54 6.22 -20.22 -14.18
N GLN A 55 5.09 -20.43 -14.86
CA GLN A 55 5.07 -21.12 -16.16
C GLN A 55 5.48 -20.17 -17.28
N PHE A 56 5.07 -18.91 -17.20
CA PHE A 56 5.47 -17.86 -18.15
C PHE A 56 6.86 -17.29 -17.84
N PHE A 57 7.12 -16.92 -16.59
CA PHE A 57 8.41 -16.39 -16.12
C PHE A 57 9.31 -17.51 -15.64
N ALA A 58 9.75 -18.36 -16.58
CA ALA A 58 10.74 -19.40 -16.35
C ALA A 58 12.07 -19.01 -17.03
N PRO A 59 13.21 -19.53 -16.55
CA PRO A 59 14.47 -19.44 -17.29
C PRO A 59 14.26 -20.00 -18.72
N GLY A 60 14.70 -19.25 -19.73
CA GLY A 60 14.82 -19.79 -21.09
C GLY A 60 15.92 -20.86 -21.14
N GLU A 61 15.92 -21.64 -22.22
CA GLU A 61 17.15 -22.37 -22.61
C GLU A 61 18.31 -21.40 -22.87
#